data_AF-A0A0D0AYV1-F1
#
_entry.id   AF-A0A0D0AYV1-F1
#
_cell.length_a   1.000
_cell.length_b   1.000
_cell.length_c   1.000
_cell.angle_alpha   90.00
_cell.angle_beta   90.00
_cell.angle_gamma   90.00
#
_symmetry.space_group_name_H-M   'P 1'
#
loop_
_entity.id
_entity.type
_entity.pdbx_description
1 polymer ?
#
loop_
_entity_poly.entity_id
_entity_poly.type
_entity_poly.pdbx_seq_one_letter_code
_entity_poly.pdbx_strand_id
1 'polypeptide(L)'
;MQHIRATLPDIKAYISQQLQKYTAELATLGGTLGDASSGNTVLSVITEFTNEFRTVIEGSNTKDLSLNELSGGARIRFVFHELFNNGVKSIDPCDQVKNRDIALYPVKYHHHNPQKPAEKPRLISEVDVIKYKE
;
A
#
# COMPACT_ATOMS: atom_id res chain seq x y z
N MET A 1 25.15 -67.32 14.68
CA MET A 1 25.83 -66.02 14.85
C MET A 1 26.10 -65.26 13.53
N GLN A 2 25.97 -65.86 12.35
CA GLN A 2 26.17 -65.16 11.06
C GLN A 2 24.96 -64.32 10.62
N HIS A 3 23.74 -64.85 10.83
CA HIS A 3 22.49 -64.16 10.45
C HIS A 3 22.34 -62.78 11.12
N ILE A 4 22.62 -62.67 12.43
CA ILE A 4 22.53 -61.41 13.18
C ILE A 4 23.54 -60.37 12.64
N ARG A 5 24.76 -60.80 12.28
CA ARG A 5 25.77 -59.91 11.70
C ARG A 5 25.41 -59.45 10.29
N ALA A 6 24.68 -60.26 9.53
CA ALA A 6 24.24 -59.94 8.18
C ALA A 6 23.05 -58.95 8.16
N THR A 7 22.15 -59.01 9.15
CA THR A 7 20.94 -58.16 9.19
C THR A 7 21.13 -56.81 9.90
N LEU A 8 22.12 -56.68 10.78
CA LEU A 8 22.44 -55.43 11.48
C LEU A 8 22.75 -54.22 10.55
N PRO A 9 23.53 -54.35 9.45
CA PRO A 9 23.80 -53.22 8.56
C PRO A 9 22.53 -52.69 7.88
N ASP A 10 21.64 -53.56 7.45
CA ASP A 10 20.36 -53.16 6.83
C ASP A 10 19.46 -52.44 7.83
N ILE A 11 19.37 -52.95 9.06
CA ILE A 11 18.60 -52.29 10.13
C ILE A 11 19.19 -50.89 10.43
N LYS A 12 20.53 -50.76 10.47
CA LYS A 12 21.19 -49.47 10.66
C LYS A 12 20.87 -48.51 9.51
N ALA A 13 20.96 -48.97 8.26
CA ALA A 13 20.68 -48.16 7.08
C ALA A 13 19.22 -47.67 7.09
N TYR A 14 18.28 -48.56 7.42
CA TYR A 14 16.86 -48.20 7.56
C TYR A 14 16.63 -47.14 8.63
N ILE A 15 17.20 -47.33 9.84
CA ILE A 15 17.09 -46.35 10.93
C ILE A 15 17.69 -45.01 10.52
N SER A 16 18.86 -44.99 9.89
CA SER A 16 19.50 -43.75 9.43
C SER A 16 18.65 -43.03 8.37
N GLN A 17 18.03 -43.76 7.44
CA GLN A 17 17.14 -43.18 6.45
C GLN A 17 15.88 -42.58 7.09
N GLN A 18 15.25 -43.30 8.02
CA GLN A 18 14.08 -42.80 8.75
C GLN A 18 14.43 -41.57 9.60
N LEU A 19 15.58 -41.59 10.29
CA LEU A 19 16.05 -40.46 11.07
C LEU A 19 16.23 -39.22 10.17
N GLN A 20 16.90 -39.37 9.02
CA GLN A 20 17.09 -38.25 8.09
C GLN A 20 15.76 -37.69 7.57
N LYS A 21 14.79 -38.56 7.27
CA LYS A 21 13.44 -38.15 6.86
C LYS A 21 12.76 -37.31 7.95
N TYR A 22 12.72 -37.81 9.18
CA TYR A 22 12.04 -37.11 10.28
C TYR A 22 12.80 -35.86 10.74
N THR A 23 14.14 -35.83 10.64
CA THR A 23 14.91 -34.61 10.90
C THR A 23 14.60 -33.52 9.86
N ALA A 24 14.43 -33.89 8.58
CA ALA A 24 14.02 -32.93 7.56
C ALA A 24 12.60 -32.40 7.82
N GLU A 25 11.67 -33.26 8.24
CA GLU A 25 10.29 -32.88 8.59
C GLU A 25 10.25 -32.01 9.86
N LEU A 26 11.09 -32.29 10.87
CA LEU A 26 11.21 -31.43 12.05
C LEU A 26 11.77 -30.04 11.70
N ALA A 27 12.68 -29.97 10.73
CA ALA A 27 13.23 -28.69 10.27
C ALA A 27 12.15 -27.82 9.59
N THR A 28 11.20 -28.42 8.86
CA THR A 28 10.09 -27.67 8.25
C THR A 28 9.03 -27.24 9.25
N LEU A 29 8.88 -27.95 10.37
CA LEU A 29 7.93 -27.64 11.44
C LEU A 29 8.41 -26.55 12.42
N GLY A 30 9.56 -25.92 12.17
CA GLY A 30 10.11 -24.85 13.02
C GLY A 30 11.27 -25.27 13.93
N GLY A 31 11.76 -26.50 13.81
CA GLY A 31 12.97 -26.99 14.49
C GLY A 31 12.89 -27.00 16.02
N THR A 32 14.06 -27.03 16.68
CA THR A 32 14.19 -27.03 18.15
C THR A 32 13.83 -25.70 18.81
N LEU A 33 13.29 -24.75 18.05
CA LEU A 33 12.94 -23.39 18.51
C LEU A 33 11.77 -23.38 19.51
N GLY A 34 11.05 -24.50 19.62
CA GLY A 34 10.01 -24.70 20.65
C GLY A 34 10.55 -24.76 22.08
N ASP A 35 11.87 -24.91 22.27
CA ASP A 35 12.50 -24.97 23.60
C ASP A 35 12.94 -23.58 24.11
N ALA A 36 12.92 -22.56 23.24
CA ALA A 36 13.09 -21.17 23.66
C ALA A 36 11.75 -20.65 24.21
N SER A 37 11.79 -19.90 25.31
CA SER A 37 10.61 -19.32 25.97
C SER A 37 9.62 -18.77 24.94
N SER A 38 8.42 -19.34 24.89
CA SER A 38 7.39 -19.09 23.86
C SER A 38 7.15 -17.60 23.58
N GLY A 39 7.26 -16.74 24.59
CA GLY A 39 7.16 -15.29 24.44
C GLY A 39 8.23 -14.65 23.55
N ASN A 40 9.49 -15.12 23.63
CA ASN A 40 10.58 -14.59 22.82
C ASN A 40 10.42 -14.97 21.34
N THR A 41 9.97 -16.20 21.08
CA THR A 41 9.70 -16.68 19.72
C THR A 41 8.62 -15.85 19.05
N VAL A 42 7.51 -15.58 19.75
CA VAL A 42 6.44 -14.72 19.23
C VAL A 42 6.93 -13.31 18.94
N LEU A 43 7.71 -12.70 19.84
CA LEU A 43 8.27 -11.37 19.62
C LEU A 43 9.23 -11.33 18.42
N SER A 44 10.06 -12.36 18.25
CA SER A 44 10.95 -12.48 17.10
C SER A 44 10.17 -12.54 15.79
N VAL A 45 9.11 -13.37 15.74
CA VAL A 45 8.23 -13.50 14.56
C VAL A 45 7.54 -12.18 14.25
N ILE A 46 7.01 -11.47 15.26
CA ILE A 46 6.40 -10.15 15.06
C ILE A 46 7.43 -9.16 14.52
N THR A 47 8.63 -9.14 15.09
CA THR A 47 9.70 -8.23 14.67
C THR A 47 10.11 -8.49 13.22
N GLU A 48 10.33 -9.75 12.86
CA GLU A 48 10.64 -10.17 11.50
C GLU A 48 9.52 -9.77 10.53
N PHE A 49 8.27 -10.08 10.87
CA PHE A 49 7.11 -9.72 10.05
C PHE A 49 7.00 -8.20 9.85
N THR A 50 7.16 -7.40 10.90
CA THR A 50 7.06 -5.93 10.76
C THR A 50 8.17 -5.34 9.90
N ASN A 51 9.38 -5.90 9.98
CA ASN A 51 10.49 -5.50 9.13
C ASN A 51 10.23 -5.91 7.67
N GLU A 52 9.78 -7.13 7.44
CA GLU A 52 9.42 -7.60 6.10
C GLU A 52 8.30 -6.74 5.50
N PHE A 53 7.24 -6.47 6.27
CA PHE A 53 6.15 -5.60 5.86
C PHE A 53 6.63 -4.20 5.46
N ARG A 54 7.54 -3.60 6.24
CA ARG A 54 8.18 -2.32 5.88
C ARG A 54 8.89 -2.42 4.54
N THR A 55 9.69 -3.47 4.31
CA THR A 55 10.41 -3.64 3.04
C THR A 55 9.48 -3.83 1.84
N VAL A 56 8.31 -4.46 2.02
CA VAL A 56 7.28 -4.60 0.98
C VAL A 56 6.67 -3.25 0.63
N ILE A 57 6.38 -2.42 1.65
CA ILE A 57 5.86 -1.07 1.43
C ILE A 57 6.91 -0.16 0.78
N GLU A 58 8.18 -0.24 1.19
CA GLU A 58 9.25 0.55 0.57
C GLU A 58 9.60 0.07 -0.85
N GLY A 59 9.29 -1.18 -1.19
CA GLY A 59 9.62 -1.78 -2.49
C GLY A 59 11.07 -2.28 -2.60
N SER A 60 11.74 -2.46 -1.46
CA SER A 60 13.12 -2.99 -1.39
C SER A 60 13.17 -4.53 -1.42
N ASN A 61 12.00 -5.19 -1.31
CA ASN A 61 11.93 -6.65 -1.37
C ASN A 61 12.12 -7.15 -2.81
N THR A 62 13.30 -7.69 -3.10
CA THR A 62 13.71 -8.18 -4.43
C THR A 62 13.34 -9.63 -4.70
N LYS A 63 12.83 -10.38 -3.71
CA LYS A 63 12.59 -11.83 -3.83
C LYS A 63 11.30 -12.18 -4.58
N ASP A 64 10.26 -11.34 -4.49
CA ASP A 64 8.94 -11.58 -5.10
C ASP A 64 8.46 -10.38 -5.95
N LEU A 65 9.37 -9.83 -6.75
CA LEU A 65 9.01 -8.81 -7.73
C LEU A 65 8.27 -9.46 -8.91
N SER A 66 6.94 -9.47 -8.84
CA SER A 66 6.10 -9.78 -10.01
C SER A 66 6.29 -8.69 -11.07
N LEU A 67 6.70 -9.08 -12.28
CA LEU A 67 6.78 -8.18 -13.42
C LEU A 67 5.39 -7.83 -14.00
N ASN A 68 4.35 -8.58 -13.60
CA ASN A 68 3.02 -8.48 -14.19
C ASN A 68 2.10 -7.51 -13.44
N GLU A 69 2.36 -7.25 -12.15
CA GLU A 69 1.45 -6.50 -11.28
C GLU A 69 2.20 -5.54 -10.35
N LEU A 70 1.69 -4.30 -10.21
CA LEU A 70 2.20 -3.35 -9.22
C LEU A 70 1.73 -3.75 -7.82
N SER A 71 2.67 -3.89 -6.88
CA SER A 71 2.42 -4.19 -5.47
C SER A 71 3.13 -3.21 -4.53
N GLY A 72 2.84 -3.30 -3.23
CA GLY A 72 3.50 -2.51 -2.18
C GLY A 72 3.42 -0.99 -2.37
N GLY A 73 4.54 -0.30 -2.15
CA GLY A 73 4.62 1.16 -2.29
C GLY A 73 4.41 1.70 -3.70
N ALA A 74 4.83 0.94 -4.72
CA ALA A 74 4.63 1.33 -6.11
C ALA A 74 3.13 1.43 -6.44
N ARG A 75 2.33 0.47 -5.94
CA ARG A 75 0.87 0.50 -6.12
C ARG A 75 0.23 1.70 -5.42
N ILE A 76 0.67 2.01 -4.20
CA ILE A 76 0.20 3.19 -3.46
C ILE A 76 0.51 4.47 -4.25
N ARG A 77 1.74 4.59 -4.77
CA ARG A 77 2.15 5.74 -5.61
C ARG A 77 1.26 5.88 -6.84
N PHE A 78 0.97 4.78 -7.54
CA PHE A 78 0.12 4.77 -8.72
C PHE A 78 -1.29 5.29 -8.41
N VAL A 79 -1.88 4.86 -7.28
CA VAL A 79 -3.21 5.33 -6.87
C VAL A 79 -3.24 6.86 -6.72
N PHE A 80 -2.23 7.45 -6.10
CA PHE A 80 -2.21 8.90 -5.87
C PHE A 80 -1.77 9.74 -7.08
N HIS A 81 -0.86 9.24 -7.91
CA HIS A 81 -0.31 10.04 -9.01
C HIS A 81 -1.07 9.86 -10.32
N GLU A 82 -1.65 8.67 -10.55
CA GLU A 82 -2.39 8.37 -11.77
C GLU A 82 -3.89 8.38 -11.49
N LEU A 83 -4.37 7.51 -10.61
CA LEU A 83 -5.82 7.31 -10.44
C LEU A 83 -6.50 8.56 -9.87
N PHE A 84 -5.94 9.13 -8.80
CA PHE A 84 -6.46 10.34 -8.17
C PHE A 84 -6.33 11.57 -9.08
N ASN A 85 -5.18 11.75 -9.71
CA ASN A 85 -4.94 12.87 -10.64
C ASN A 85 -5.91 12.84 -11.82
N ASN A 86 -6.12 11.67 -12.42
CA ASN A 86 -7.08 11.50 -13.50
C ASN A 86 -8.52 11.74 -13.02
N GLY A 87 -8.86 11.30 -11.80
CA GLY A 87 -10.13 11.63 -11.16
C GLY A 87 -10.35 13.13 -11.02
N VAL A 88 -9.38 13.87 -10.48
CA VAL A 88 -9.47 15.34 -10.32
C VAL A 88 -9.58 16.04 -11.67
N LYS A 89 -8.77 15.64 -12.66
CA LYS A 89 -8.82 16.22 -14.02
C LYS A 89 -10.13 15.96 -14.75
N SER A 90 -10.83 14.88 -14.40
CA SER A 90 -12.13 14.55 -15.01
C SER A 90 -13.27 15.43 -14.51
N ILE A 91 -13.07 16.16 -13.40
CA ILE A 91 -14.05 17.08 -12.85
C ILE A 91 -13.90 18.41 -13.56
N ASP A 92 -14.99 18.87 -14.21
CA ASP A 92 -15.05 20.23 -14.74
C ASP A 92 -15.23 21.22 -13.57
N PRO A 93 -14.26 22.13 -13.32
CA PRO A 93 -14.36 23.11 -12.25
C PRO A 93 -15.51 24.11 -12.44
N CYS A 94 -16.09 24.20 -13.64
CA CYS A 94 -17.15 25.15 -13.99
C CYS A 94 -18.49 24.47 -14.32
N ASP A 95 -18.68 23.18 -14.03
CA ASP A 95 -19.90 22.44 -14.39
C ASP A 95 -21.18 23.14 -13.87
N GLN A 96 -21.10 23.79 -12.71
CA GLN A 96 -22.21 24.53 -12.11
C GLN A 96 -22.23 26.04 -12.42
N VAL A 97 -21.19 26.58 -13.06
CA VAL A 97 -21.05 28.02 -13.34
C VAL A 97 -21.33 28.29 -14.81
N LYS A 98 -22.51 28.83 -15.11
CA LYS A 98 -22.88 29.16 -16.50
C LYS A 98 -22.22 30.48 -16.91
N ASN A 99 -21.87 30.62 -18.19
CA ASN A 99 -21.31 31.87 -18.75
C ASN A 99 -22.18 33.11 -18.47
N ARG A 100 -23.50 32.92 -18.31
CA ARG A 100 -24.43 33.99 -17.91
C ARG A 100 -24.13 34.52 -16.50
N ASP A 101 -23.77 33.65 -15.56
CA ASP A 101 -23.46 34.01 -14.18
C ASP A 101 -22.12 34.76 -14.11
N ILE A 102 -21.13 34.31 -14.88
CA ILE A 102 -19.82 34.98 -15.02
C ILE A 102 -19.98 36.38 -15.62
N ALA A 103 -20.82 36.55 -16.64
CA ALA A 103 -21.02 37.82 -17.34
C ALA A 103 -21.96 38.80 -16.58
N LEU A 104 -22.96 38.30 -15.85
CA LEU A 104 -23.92 39.16 -15.13
C LEU A 104 -23.31 39.77 -13.86
N TYR A 105 -22.36 39.08 -13.24
CA TYR A 105 -21.73 39.53 -12.01
C TYR A 105 -20.98 40.87 -12.15
N PRO A 106 -20.03 41.08 -13.09
CA PRO A 106 -19.34 42.36 -13.23
C PRO A 106 -20.30 43.52 -13.57
N VAL A 107 -21.43 43.23 -14.21
CA VAL A 107 -22.46 44.21 -14.57
C VAL A 107 -23.26 44.67 -13.33
N LYS A 108 -23.64 43.75 -12.44
CA LYS A 108 -24.35 44.11 -11.20
C LYS A 108 -23.48 44.91 -10.22
N TYR A 109 -22.18 44.59 -10.15
CA TYR A 109 -21.23 45.31 -9.29
C TYR A 109 -21.08 46.78 -9.68
N HIS A 110 -21.06 47.08 -10.99
CA HIS A 110 -20.94 48.45 -11.48
C HIS A 110 -22.19 49.30 -11.20
N HIS A 111 -23.39 48.71 -11.17
CA HIS A 111 -24.60 49.46 -10.83
C HIS A 111 -24.72 49.81 -9.34
N HIS A 112 -24.11 49.03 -8.45
CA HIS A 112 -24.15 49.27 -7.00
C HIS A 112 -23.02 50.17 -6.48
N ASN A 113 -21.93 50.42 -7.25
CA ASN A 113 -20.83 51.28 -6.79
C ASN A 113 -20.16 52.05 -7.95
N PRO A 114 -20.72 53.21 -8.35
CA PRO A 114 -20.24 53.98 -9.50
C PRO A 114 -18.92 54.76 -9.28
N GLN A 115 -18.32 54.71 -8.08
CA GLN A 115 -17.12 55.50 -7.75
C GLN A 115 -15.80 54.71 -7.69
N LYS A 116 -15.81 53.39 -7.92
CA LYS A 116 -14.57 52.59 -7.83
C LYS A 116 -13.85 52.52 -9.20
N PRO A 117 -12.58 52.93 -9.31
CA PRO A 117 -11.84 52.83 -10.57
C PRO A 117 -11.70 51.36 -11.01
N ALA A 118 -11.70 51.14 -12.33
CA ALA A 118 -11.71 49.82 -12.97
C ALA A 118 -10.46 49.00 -12.61
N GLU A 119 -10.51 48.28 -11.50
CA GLU A 119 -9.54 47.25 -11.15
C GLU A 119 -9.79 46.01 -12.00
N LYS A 120 -8.74 45.38 -12.55
CA LYS A 120 -8.85 44.17 -13.39
C LYS A 120 -9.77 43.16 -12.71
N PRO A 121 -10.73 42.57 -13.44
CA PRO A 121 -11.66 41.60 -12.84
C PRO A 121 -10.86 40.42 -12.28
N ARG A 122 -10.90 40.23 -10.96
CA ARG A 122 -10.44 38.99 -10.32
C ARG A 122 -11.51 37.93 -10.55
N LEU A 123 -11.07 36.71 -10.85
CA LEU A 123 -11.95 35.54 -10.85
C LEU A 123 -12.57 35.41 -9.47
N ILE A 124 -13.89 35.39 -9.44
CA ILE A 124 -14.69 35.40 -8.22
C ILE A 124 -14.72 33.97 -7.69
N SER A 125 -14.41 33.78 -6.41
CA SER A 125 -14.50 32.46 -5.77
C SER A 125 -15.95 32.15 -5.37
N GLU A 126 -16.30 30.88 -5.18
CA GLU A 126 -17.64 30.45 -4.76
C GLU A 126 -18.08 31.13 -3.44
N VAL A 127 -17.11 31.45 -2.58
CA VAL A 127 -17.30 32.20 -1.32
C VAL A 127 -17.83 33.62 -1.56
N ASP A 128 -17.42 34.25 -2.67
CA ASP A 128 -17.86 35.58 -3.03
C ASP A 128 -19.29 35.57 -3.59
N VAL A 129 -19.75 34.48 -4.22
CA VAL A 129 -21.10 34.35 -4.78
C VAL A 129 -22.15 34.22 -3.67
N ILE A 130 -21.80 33.55 -2.56
CA ILE A 130 -22.70 33.33 -1.43
C ILE A 130 -23.01 34.65 -0.71
N LYS A 131 -22.06 35.57 -0.62
CA LYS A 131 -22.26 36.89 0.01
C LYS A 131 -23.29 37.80 -0.66
N TYR A 132 -23.67 37.52 -1.91
CA TYR A 132 -24.61 38.34 -2.69
C TYR A 132 -25.98 37.68 -2.88
N LYS A 133 -26.24 36.59 -2.14
CA LYS A 133 -27.54 35.89 -2.12
C LYS A 133 -28.39 36.19 -0.88
N GLU A 134 -27.94 37.02 0.05
CA GLU A 134 -28.75 37.67 1.09
C GLU A 134 -29.04 39.13 0.74
#